data_AF-A0A9E3K360-F1
#
_entry.id   AF-A0A9E3K360-F1
#
_cell.length_a   1.000
_cell.length_b   1.000
_cell.length_c   1.000
_cell.angle_alpha   90.00
_cell.angle_beta   90.00
_cell.angle_gamma   90.00
#
_symmetry.space_group_name_H-M   'P 1'
#
loop_
_entity.id
_entity.type
_entity.pdbx_description
1 polymer ?
#
loop_
_entity_poly.entity_id
_entity_poly.type
_entity_poly.pdbx_seq_one_letter_code
_entity_poly.pdbx_strand_id
1 'polypeptide(L)'
;MRFFRLRSALASGVAATLLLGAPAAYAADAGKKAAKENNRYVARDVETLYNAAKNQLDKRRYKLAAALFDEVERQHPYSIWARRAELMSAFSHYLAQDYPESIDAAQRFLSIHPGNKDAPYAMYLIGVAYYEQIGDVNRDQKTAQQALDAMGELIRRYPDTSYAADARLKVDLINDHLAGREMDIGRFYERRNEWLAASFRFRRVVENYQTTSHVPEALLRLTESYLELGLPDEARKSAAVLGANYPGTDWYQRAYGLIERNEGVSAARSKKQKKVRTAKKA
;
A
#
# COMPACT_ATOMS: atom_id res chain seq x y z
N MET A 1 64.59 0.30 33.36
CA MET A 1 64.16 -0.37 34.61
C MET A 1 63.73 -1.78 34.23
N ARG A 2 64.59 -2.81 34.36
CA ARG A 2 64.75 -3.69 35.56
C ARG A 2 63.42 -4.41 35.87
N PHE A 3 63.22 -5.73 35.95
CA PHE A 3 63.95 -7.01 35.88
C PHE A 3 62.81 -8.08 35.70
N PHE A 4 62.86 -9.08 34.82
CA PHE A 4 63.49 -10.42 34.95
C PHE A 4 62.65 -11.53 35.63
N ARG A 5 62.47 -12.62 34.86
CA ARG A 5 62.33 -14.07 35.16
C ARG A 5 61.12 -14.59 35.96
N LEU A 6 60.34 -15.54 35.40
CA LEU A 6 60.56 -17.01 35.26
C LEU A 6 60.50 -17.76 36.59
N ARG A 7 59.50 -18.64 36.78
CA ARG A 7 59.69 -20.10 36.95
C ARG A 7 58.38 -20.86 37.24
N SER A 8 58.29 -21.99 36.55
CA SER A 8 57.43 -23.16 36.69
C SER A 8 57.65 -23.92 38.00
N ALA A 9 56.61 -24.65 38.46
CA ALA A 9 56.56 -26.12 38.54
C ALA A 9 55.90 -26.69 39.82
N LEU A 10 55.13 -27.78 39.61
CA LEU A 10 54.82 -28.91 40.51
C LEU A 10 53.90 -28.62 41.73
N ALA A 11 53.06 -29.51 42.24
CA ALA A 11 52.47 -30.78 41.83
C ALA A 11 51.46 -31.19 42.93
N SER A 12 50.46 -31.99 42.56
CA SER A 12 49.79 -33.04 43.37
C SER A 12 49.02 -32.68 44.65
N GLY A 13 47.72 -32.98 44.63
CA GLY A 13 46.88 -33.12 45.83
C GLY A 13 45.43 -33.51 45.51
N VAL A 14 45.13 -34.79 45.64
CA VAL A 14 43.83 -35.45 45.41
C VAL A 14 42.81 -35.07 46.49
N ALA A 15 41.56 -34.77 46.11
CA ALA A 15 40.36 -35.13 46.88
C ALA A 15 39.08 -35.00 46.05
N ALA A 16 38.36 -36.11 45.92
CA ALA A 16 37.05 -36.23 45.30
C ALA A 16 35.97 -35.46 46.07
N THR A 17 34.93 -34.96 45.37
CA THR A 17 33.52 -35.35 45.60
C THR A 17 32.52 -34.53 44.77
N LEU A 18 31.49 -35.28 44.31
CA LEU A 18 30.08 -34.90 44.11
C LEU A 18 29.66 -34.11 42.85
N LEU A 19 29.24 -34.91 41.86
CA LEU A 19 28.13 -34.66 40.95
C LEU A 19 26.94 -34.02 41.66
N LEU A 20 26.50 -32.85 41.20
CA LEU A 20 25.11 -32.40 41.26
C LEU A 20 24.81 -31.57 40.00
N GLY A 21 23.94 -32.13 39.16
CA GLY A 21 23.54 -31.56 37.88
C GLY A 21 22.76 -30.25 38.01
N ALA A 22 23.00 -29.36 37.06
CA ALA A 22 22.22 -28.14 36.88
C ALA A 22 20.86 -28.46 36.24
N PRO A 23 19.73 -27.92 36.75
CA PRO A 23 18.53 -27.75 35.95
C PRO A 23 18.48 -26.31 35.45
N ALA A 24 19.20 -26.01 34.37
CA ALA A 24 18.97 -24.82 33.55
C ALA A 24 17.83 -25.10 32.56
N ALA A 25 16.63 -25.40 33.08
CA ALA A 25 15.45 -25.69 32.26
C ALA A 25 14.15 -25.47 33.06
N TYR A 26 13.97 -24.31 33.71
CA TYR A 26 12.69 -23.96 34.33
C TYR A 26 12.30 -22.47 34.22
N ALA A 27 12.98 -21.68 33.39
CA ALA A 27 12.67 -20.25 33.23
C ALA A 27 11.95 -19.91 31.91
N ALA A 28 11.82 -20.86 30.96
CA ALA A 28 11.21 -20.59 29.65
C ALA A 28 9.71 -20.93 29.55
N ASP A 29 9.15 -21.67 30.52
CA ASP A 29 7.73 -22.08 30.49
C ASP A 29 6.81 -21.19 31.34
N ALA A 30 7.38 -20.42 32.29
CA ALA A 30 6.61 -19.51 33.14
C ALA A 30 6.07 -18.28 32.38
N GLY A 31 6.81 -17.77 31.39
CA GLY A 31 6.36 -16.64 30.55
C GLY A 31 5.25 -17.00 29.56
N LYS A 32 5.18 -18.26 29.12
CA LYS A 32 4.12 -18.74 28.21
C LYS A 32 2.84 -19.15 28.94
N LYS A 33 2.94 -19.60 30.19
CA LYS A 33 1.76 -19.88 31.05
C LYS A 33 1.04 -18.60 31.50
N ALA A 34 1.77 -17.52 31.80
CA ALA A 34 1.16 -16.26 32.21
C ALA A 34 0.33 -15.57 31.08
N ALA A 35 0.72 -15.74 29.82
CA ALA A 35 -0.06 -15.23 28.68
C ALA A 35 -1.35 -16.02 28.42
N LYS A 36 -1.42 -17.29 28.86
CA LYS A 36 -2.57 -18.17 28.67
C LYS A 36 -3.57 -18.12 29.84
N GLU A 37 -3.17 -17.60 30.99
CA GLU A 37 -4.00 -17.56 32.21
C GLU A 37 -4.84 -16.27 32.37
N ASN A 38 -4.60 -15.24 31.56
CA ASN A 38 -5.39 -14.00 31.58
C ASN A 38 -6.76 -14.09 30.89
N ASN A 39 -7.17 -15.27 30.42
CA ASN A 39 -8.49 -15.51 29.82
C ASN A 39 -9.38 -16.41 30.71
N ARG A 40 -9.29 -16.25 32.04
CA ARG A 40 -10.27 -16.86 32.95
C ARG A 40 -11.58 -16.08 32.79
N TYR A 41 -12.62 -16.76 32.32
CA TYR A 41 -13.98 -16.24 32.27
C TYR A 41 -14.35 -15.72 33.67
N VAL A 42 -14.50 -14.40 33.79
CA VAL A 42 -15.06 -13.73 34.96
C VAL A 42 -16.30 -13.02 34.46
N ALA A 43 -17.48 -13.50 34.87
CA ALA A 43 -18.73 -12.82 34.59
C ALA A 43 -18.66 -11.42 35.20
N ARG A 44 -18.70 -10.40 34.35
CA ARG A 44 -18.73 -9.00 34.76
C ARG A 44 -19.93 -8.34 34.13
N ASP A 45 -20.47 -7.35 34.83
CA ASP A 45 -21.42 -6.43 34.23
C ASP A 45 -20.84 -5.81 32.95
N VAL A 46 -21.71 -5.58 31.97
CA VAL A 46 -21.36 -5.12 30.62
C VAL A 46 -20.60 -3.80 30.68
N GLU A 47 -21.10 -2.84 31.46
CA GLU A 47 -20.54 -1.50 31.56
C GLU A 47 -19.17 -1.56 32.23
N THR A 48 -19.03 -2.39 33.26
CA THR A 48 -17.74 -2.65 33.92
C THR A 48 -16.70 -3.20 32.95
N LEU A 49 -17.09 -4.17 32.12
CA LEU A 49 -16.19 -4.80 31.14
C LEU A 49 -15.82 -3.84 30.00
N TYR A 50 -16.80 -3.09 29.47
CA TYR A 50 -16.57 -2.08 28.45
C TYR A 50 -15.65 -0.96 28.96
N ASN A 51 -15.89 -0.47 30.18
CA ASN A 51 -15.05 0.55 30.80
C ASN A 51 -13.63 0.04 31.09
N ALA A 52 -13.48 -1.25 31.43
CA ALA A 52 -12.16 -1.85 31.56
C ALA A 52 -11.39 -1.87 30.22
N ALA A 53 -12.06 -2.22 29.12
CA ALA A 53 -11.50 -2.18 27.77
C ALA A 53 -11.09 -0.74 27.38
N LYS A 54 -12.01 0.22 27.56
CA LYS A 54 -11.76 1.65 27.34
C LYS A 54 -10.57 2.16 28.16
N ASN A 55 -10.45 1.76 29.43
CA ASN A 55 -9.32 2.15 30.27
C ASN A 55 -7.98 1.61 29.74
N GLN A 56 -7.93 0.43 29.11
CA GLN A 56 -6.71 -0.06 28.46
C GLN A 56 -6.42 0.71 27.16
N LEU A 57 -7.46 1.06 26.40
CA LEU A 57 -7.34 1.89 25.21
C LEU A 57 -6.76 3.27 25.54
N ASP A 58 -7.28 3.93 26.57
CA ASP A 58 -6.81 5.24 27.05
C ASP A 58 -5.35 5.17 27.52
N LYS A 59 -4.91 4.01 28.03
CA LYS A 59 -3.51 3.72 28.40
C LYS A 59 -2.62 3.29 27.24
N ARG A 60 -3.11 3.36 25.99
CA ARG A 60 -2.44 2.93 24.76
C ARG A 60 -2.06 1.45 24.72
N ARG A 61 -2.74 0.62 25.52
CA ARG A 61 -2.55 -0.84 25.55
C ARG A 61 -3.51 -1.48 24.56
N TYR A 62 -3.32 -1.17 23.28
CA TYR A 62 -4.28 -1.42 22.21
C TYR A 62 -4.64 -2.91 22.05
N LYS A 63 -3.66 -3.82 22.06
CA LYS A 63 -3.91 -5.27 21.97
C LYS A 63 -4.75 -5.81 23.13
N LEU A 64 -4.49 -5.31 24.34
CA LEU A 64 -5.29 -5.69 25.51
C LEU A 64 -6.68 -5.07 25.48
N ALA A 65 -6.81 -3.85 24.96
CA ALA A 65 -8.10 -3.20 24.78
C ALA A 65 -8.98 -3.97 23.79
N ALA A 66 -8.42 -4.37 22.65
CA ALA A 66 -9.12 -5.17 21.63
C ALA A 66 -9.66 -6.48 22.23
N ALA A 67 -8.79 -7.25 22.90
CA ALA A 67 -9.20 -8.49 23.55
C ALA A 67 -10.30 -8.31 24.61
N LEU A 68 -10.28 -7.19 25.36
CA LEU A 68 -11.34 -6.88 26.32
C LEU A 68 -12.64 -6.42 25.64
N PHE A 69 -12.57 -5.73 24.49
CA PHE A 69 -13.75 -5.40 23.71
C PHE A 69 -14.39 -6.64 23.08
N ASP A 70 -13.60 -7.56 22.55
CA ASP A 70 -14.09 -8.87 22.07
C ASP A 70 -14.78 -9.66 23.20
N GLU A 71 -14.25 -9.55 24.42
CA GLU A 71 -14.86 -10.19 25.60
C GLU A 71 -16.23 -9.59 25.94
N VAL A 72 -16.46 -8.29 25.68
CA VAL A 72 -17.79 -7.66 25.86
C VAL A 72 -18.80 -8.30 24.91
N GLU A 73 -18.44 -8.44 23.63
CA GLU A 73 -19.27 -9.10 22.62
C GLU A 73 -19.55 -10.56 23.04
N ARG A 74 -18.50 -11.30 23.41
CA ARG A 74 -18.59 -12.71 23.77
C ARG A 74 -19.52 -12.97 24.97
N GLN A 75 -19.43 -12.14 26.01
CA GLN A 75 -20.23 -12.31 27.22
C GLN A 75 -21.66 -11.76 27.06
N HIS A 76 -21.83 -10.68 26.29
CA HIS A 76 -23.09 -9.95 26.21
C HIS A 76 -23.52 -9.59 24.78
N PRO A 77 -23.69 -10.55 23.85
CA PRO A 77 -23.84 -10.29 22.41
C PRO A 77 -25.01 -9.37 22.03
N TYR A 78 -26.09 -9.40 22.79
CA TYR A 78 -27.31 -8.63 22.51
C TYR A 78 -27.32 -7.24 23.15
N SER A 79 -26.26 -6.86 23.86
CA SER A 79 -26.18 -5.56 24.52
C SER A 79 -25.96 -4.44 23.52
N ILE A 80 -26.47 -3.25 23.84
CA ILE A 80 -26.15 -2.01 23.10
C ILE A 80 -24.64 -1.76 23.10
N TRP A 81 -23.95 -2.14 24.18
CA TRP A 81 -22.51 -2.01 24.33
C TRP A 81 -21.70 -3.01 23.50
N ALA A 82 -22.24 -4.20 23.19
CA ALA A 82 -21.55 -5.20 22.38
C ALA A 82 -21.27 -4.67 20.97
N ARG A 83 -22.30 -4.10 20.32
CA ARG A 83 -22.16 -3.45 19.00
C ARG A 83 -21.08 -2.37 18.99
N ARG A 84 -21.03 -1.56 20.06
CA ARG A 84 -20.00 -0.53 20.21
C ARG A 84 -18.63 -1.17 20.46
N ALA A 85 -18.57 -2.21 21.27
CA ALA A 85 -17.35 -2.93 21.58
C ALA A 85 -16.74 -3.60 20.34
N GLU A 86 -17.53 -4.23 19.48
CA GLU A 86 -17.08 -4.80 18.20
C GLU A 86 -16.31 -3.79 17.35
N LEU A 87 -16.90 -2.61 17.16
CA LEU A 87 -16.27 -1.53 16.39
C LEU A 87 -15.02 -0.97 17.10
N MET A 88 -15.08 -0.86 18.43
CA MET A 88 -13.94 -0.43 19.23
C MET A 88 -12.81 -1.46 19.26
N SER A 89 -13.12 -2.75 19.10
CA SER A 89 -12.14 -3.82 18.94
C SER A 89 -11.40 -3.64 17.62
N ALA A 90 -12.12 -3.48 16.51
CA ALA A 90 -11.52 -3.18 15.20
C ALA A 90 -10.63 -1.93 15.27
N PHE A 91 -11.12 -0.84 15.86
CA PHE A 91 -10.34 0.38 16.05
C PHE A 91 -9.08 0.15 16.92
N SER A 92 -9.19 -0.66 17.97
CA SER A 92 -8.06 -0.98 18.85
C SER A 92 -7.00 -1.81 18.11
N HIS A 93 -7.40 -2.75 17.26
CA HIS A 93 -6.48 -3.48 16.38
C HIS A 93 -5.78 -2.54 15.39
N TYR A 94 -6.51 -1.61 14.78
CA TYR A 94 -5.93 -0.58 13.92
C TYR A 94 -4.85 0.23 14.63
N LEU A 95 -5.13 0.73 15.84
CA LEU A 95 -4.14 1.46 16.65
C LEU A 95 -2.96 0.59 17.10
N ALA A 96 -3.16 -0.72 17.24
CA ALA A 96 -2.10 -1.69 17.49
C ALA A 96 -1.25 -2.00 16.25
N GLN A 97 -1.56 -1.41 15.09
CA GLN A 97 -1.00 -1.73 13.77
C GLN A 97 -1.24 -3.18 13.34
N ASP A 98 -2.26 -3.81 13.93
CA ASP A 98 -2.71 -5.18 13.66
C ASP A 98 -3.80 -5.12 12.60
N TYR A 99 -3.40 -4.68 11.40
CA TYR A 99 -4.33 -4.33 10.33
C TYR A 99 -5.18 -5.51 9.84
N PRO A 100 -4.67 -6.75 9.68
CA PRO A 100 -5.50 -7.88 9.31
C PRO A 100 -6.65 -8.12 10.29
N GLU A 101 -6.36 -8.12 11.60
CA GLU A 101 -7.32 -8.31 12.67
C GLU A 101 -8.34 -7.16 12.71
N SER A 102 -7.87 -5.92 12.47
CA SER A 102 -8.75 -4.75 12.33
C SER A 102 -9.72 -4.89 11.17
N ILE A 103 -9.25 -5.37 10.02
CA ILE A 103 -10.07 -5.55 8.82
C ILE A 103 -11.12 -6.63 9.10
N ASP A 104 -10.70 -7.78 9.63
CA ASP A 104 -11.60 -8.88 9.94
C ASP A 104 -12.68 -8.47 10.95
N ALA A 105 -12.30 -7.75 12.02
CA ALA A 105 -13.24 -7.24 13.01
C ALA A 105 -14.24 -6.24 12.41
N ALA A 106 -13.77 -5.30 11.58
CA ALA A 106 -14.64 -4.33 10.91
C ALA A 106 -15.58 -5.01 9.88
N GLN A 107 -15.10 -6.01 9.15
CA GLN A 107 -15.93 -6.80 8.22
C GLN A 107 -17.02 -7.59 8.96
N ARG A 108 -16.69 -8.20 10.11
CA ARG A 108 -17.68 -8.85 10.98
C ARG A 108 -18.74 -7.87 11.46
N PHE A 109 -18.34 -6.69 11.93
CA PHE A 109 -19.30 -5.65 12.33
C PHE A 109 -20.25 -5.29 11.19
N LEU A 110 -19.74 -5.11 9.97
CA LEU A 110 -20.56 -4.78 8.81
C LEU A 110 -21.49 -5.90 8.36
N SER A 111 -21.09 -7.17 8.52
CA SER A 111 -21.94 -8.31 8.16
C SER A 111 -23.07 -8.52 9.15
N ILE A 112 -22.83 -8.30 10.44
CA ILE A 112 -23.84 -8.43 11.51
C ILE A 112 -24.72 -7.17 11.57
N HIS A 113 -24.17 -5.98 11.31
CA HIS A 113 -24.83 -4.68 11.51
C HIS A 113 -24.76 -3.74 10.29
N PRO A 114 -25.24 -4.14 9.10
CA PRO A 114 -25.05 -3.38 7.86
C PRO A 114 -25.74 -2.00 7.82
N GLY A 115 -26.81 -1.81 8.59
CA GLY A 115 -27.57 -0.55 8.67
C GLY A 115 -27.23 0.33 9.87
N ASN A 116 -26.16 0.01 10.61
CA ASN A 116 -25.75 0.81 11.76
C ASN A 116 -25.23 2.19 11.32
N LYS A 117 -25.53 3.23 12.10
CA LYS A 117 -24.99 4.59 11.91
C LYS A 117 -23.46 4.64 11.86
N ASP A 118 -22.79 3.67 12.49
CA ASP A 118 -21.33 3.58 12.55
C ASP A 118 -20.73 2.71 11.43
N ALA A 119 -21.57 2.14 10.55
CA ALA A 119 -21.11 1.39 9.37
C ALA A 119 -20.15 2.18 8.45
N PRO A 120 -20.34 3.50 8.18
CA PRO A 120 -19.38 4.27 7.41
C PRO A 120 -17.98 4.28 8.05
N TYR A 121 -17.91 4.33 9.38
CA TYR A 121 -16.63 4.30 10.09
C TYR A 121 -15.96 2.92 10.03
N ALA A 122 -16.73 1.83 10.13
CA ALA A 122 -16.17 0.49 9.95
C ALA A 122 -15.62 0.27 8.53
N MET A 123 -16.34 0.73 7.50
CA MET A 123 -15.84 0.70 6.11
C MET A 123 -14.57 1.55 5.94
N TYR A 124 -14.53 2.71 6.58
CA TYR A 124 -13.36 3.57 6.60
C TYR A 124 -12.16 2.89 7.26
N LEU A 125 -12.34 2.21 8.41
CA LEU A 125 -11.27 1.45 9.06
C LEU A 125 -10.69 0.37 8.15
N ILE A 126 -11.53 -0.36 7.40
CA ILE A 126 -11.06 -1.35 6.42
C ILE A 126 -10.18 -0.68 5.36
N GLY A 127 -10.68 0.41 4.76
CA GLY A 127 -9.96 1.13 3.72
C GLY A 127 -8.62 1.68 4.23
N VAL A 128 -8.60 2.32 5.40
CA VAL A 128 -7.38 2.87 5.98
C VAL A 128 -6.42 1.76 6.39
N ALA A 129 -6.89 0.65 6.95
CA ALA A 129 -6.05 -0.48 7.32
C ALA A 129 -5.36 -1.11 6.10
N TYR A 130 -6.02 -1.19 4.94
CA TYR A 130 -5.35 -1.57 3.69
C TYR A 130 -4.38 -0.49 3.21
N TYR A 131 -4.77 0.79 3.28
CA TYR A 131 -3.93 1.92 2.87
C TYR A 131 -2.59 1.96 3.62
N GLU A 132 -2.60 1.76 4.94
CA GLU A 132 -1.37 1.76 5.76
C GLU A 132 -0.46 0.55 5.47
N GLN A 133 -0.96 -0.48 4.81
CA GLN A 133 -0.19 -1.66 4.38
C GLN A 133 0.38 -1.53 2.97
N ILE A 134 0.10 -0.42 2.26
CA ILE A 134 0.65 -0.20 0.91
C ILE A 134 2.17 -0.08 1.02
N GLY A 135 2.87 -1.00 0.35
CA GLY A 135 4.32 -1.00 0.29
C GLY A 135 4.87 -0.08 -0.81
N ASP A 136 6.18 -0.15 -1.02
CA ASP A 136 6.83 0.58 -2.11
C ASP A 136 6.19 0.25 -3.47
N VAL A 137 6.20 1.22 -4.38
CA VAL A 137 5.72 1.09 -5.77
C VAL A 137 6.35 -0.13 -6.47
N ASN A 138 7.58 -0.51 -6.09
CA ASN A 138 8.30 -1.65 -6.66
C ASN A 138 7.80 -3.04 -6.18
N ARG A 139 6.95 -3.12 -5.16
CA ARG A 139 6.42 -4.39 -4.61
C ARG A 139 5.12 -4.84 -5.29
N ASP A 140 4.52 -5.91 -4.78
CA ASP A 140 3.19 -6.36 -5.20
C ASP A 140 2.13 -5.30 -4.86
N GLN A 141 1.20 -5.08 -5.79
CA GLN A 141 0.22 -3.98 -5.73
C GLN A 141 -1.18 -4.44 -5.32
N LYS A 142 -1.33 -5.71 -4.91
CA LYS A 142 -2.61 -6.26 -4.47
C LYS A 142 -3.22 -5.44 -3.33
N THR A 143 -2.43 -5.08 -2.33
CA THR A 143 -2.90 -4.29 -1.18
C THR A 143 -3.39 -2.89 -1.59
N ALA A 144 -2.69 -2.24 -2.54
CA ALA A 144 -3.11 -0.95 -3.08
C ALA A 144 -4.46 -1.05 -3.79
N GLN A 145 -4.67 -2.11 -4.58
CA GLN A 145 -5.97 -2.37 -5.20
C GLN A 145 -7.07 -2.63 -4.17
N GLN A 146 -6.79 -3.41 -3.12
CA GLN A 146 -7.75 -3.65 -2.03
C GLN A 146 -8.12 -2.37 -1.28
N ALA A 147 -7.14 -1.48 -1.05
CA ALA A 147 -7.39 -0.16 -0.48
C ALA A 147 -8.29 0.69 -1.39
N LEU A 148 -8.00 0.71 -2.69
CA LEU A 148 -8.79 1.44 -3.69
C LEU A 148 -10.24 0.95 -3.72
N ASP A 149 -10.44 -0.36 -3.74
CA ASP A 149 -11.76 -0.98 -3.79
C ASP A 149 -12.56 -0.67 -2.51
N ALA A 150 -11.94 -0.83 -1.33
CA ALA A 150 -12.58 -0.57 -0.04
C ALA A 150 -12.98 0.90 0.14
N MET A 151 -12.08 1.82 -0.20
CA MET A 151 -12.37 3.27 -0.16
C MET A 151 -13.42 3.67 -1.19
N GLY A 152 -13.36 3.10 -2.40
CA GLY A 152 -14.36 3.32 -3.43
C GLY A 152 -15.75 2.84 -3.02
N GLU A 153 -15.85 1.72 -2.30
CA GLU A 153 -17.12 1.26 -1.73
C GLU A 153 -17.68 2.24 -0.70
N LEU A 154 -16.84 2.74 0.23
CA LEU A 154 -17.23 3.75 1.21
C LEU A 154 -17.76 5.02 0.53
N ILE A 155 -17.03 5.53 -0.46
CA ILE A 155 -17.42 6.75 -1.19
C ILE A 155 -18.76 6.56 -1.92
N ARG A 156 -18.98 5.39 -2.54
CA ARG A 156 -20.25 5.11 -3.24
C ARG A 156 -21.42 4.96 -2.28
N ARG A 157 -21.23 4.30 -1.13
CA ARG A 157 -22.33 4.00 -0.20
C ARG A 157 -22.65 5.15 0.74
N TYR A 158 -21.64 5.93 1.14
CA TYR A 158 -21.77 6.99 2.14
C TYR A 158 -21.07 8.29 1.73
N PRO A 159 -21.44 8.89 0.57
CA PRO A 159 -20.70 9.98 -0.06
C PRO A 159 -20.61 11.27 0.77
N ASP A 160 -21.59 11.52 1.64
CA ASP A 160 -21.74 12.79 2.39
C ASP A 160 -21.05 12.76 3.77
N THR A 161 -20.32 11.70 4.08
CA THR A 161 -19.61 11.56 5.36
C THR A 161 -18.23 12.20 5.32
N SER A 162 -17.72 12.65 6.47
CA SER A 162 -16.33 13.10 6.60
C SER A 162 -15.32 12.00 6.24
N TYR A 163 -15.68 10.74 6.49
CA TYR A 163 -14.88 9.58 6.12
C TYR A 163 -14.76 9.43 4.60
N ALA A 164 -15.85 9.66 3.85
CA ALA A 164 -15.80 9.66 2.40
C ALA A 164 -14.98 10.84 1.85
N ALA A 165 -14.99 12.00 2.52
CA ALA A 165 -14.13 13.11 2.13
C ALA A 165 -12.63 12.77 2.26
N ASP A 166 -12.21 12.17 3.38
CA ASP A 166 -10.83 11.70 3.55
C ASP A 166 -10.48 10.55 2.59
N ALA A 167 -11.41 9.59 2.41
CA ALA A 167 -11.22 8.48 1.49
C ALA A 167 -10.98 8.92 0.05
N ARG A 168 -11.63 10.00 -0.43
CA ARG A 168 -11.39 10.55 -1.77
C ARG A 168 -9.93 11.00 -1.94
N LEU A 169 -9.39 11.72 -0.96
CA LEU A 169 -7.99 12.15 -0.99
C LEU A 169 -7.04 10.94 -1.00
N LYS A 170 -7.34 9.91 -0.20
CA LYS A 170 -6.54 8.68 -0.19
C LYS A 170 -6.65 7.90 -1.50
N VAL A 171 -7.82 7.88 -2.14
CA VAL A 171 -8.02 7.28 -3.47
C VAL A 171 -7.14 7.98 -4.52
N ASP A 172 -7.04 9.31 -4.48
CA ASP A 172 -6.16 10.05 -5.39
C ASP A 172 -4.69 9.67 -5.18
N LEU A 173 -4.25 9.54 -3.92
CA LEU A 173 -2.90 9.08 -3.58
C LEU A 173 -2.63 7.63 -4.02
N ILE A 174 -3.60 6.73 -3.85
CA ILE A 174 -3.49 5.33 -4.30
C ILE A 174 -3.39 5.27 -5.83
N ASN A 175 -4.21 6.05 -6.54
CA ASN A 175 -4.17 6.11 -7.99
C ASN A 175 -2.83 6.65 -8.50
N ASP A 176 -2.28 7.70 -7.87
CA ASP A 176 -0.96 8.23 -8.21
C ASP A 176 0.14 7.17 -7.99
N HIS A 177 0.08 6.43 -6.88
CA HIS A 177 1.01 5.32 -6.61
C HIS A 177 0.93 4.19 -7.66
N LEU A 178 -0.29 3.76 -8.01
CA LEU A 178 -0.52 2.72 -9.03
C LEU A 178 -0.10 3.20 -10.44
N ALA A 179 -0.34 4.47 -10.76
CA ALA A 179 0.12 5.08 -11.99
C ALA A 179 1.66 5.14 -12.04
N GLY A 180 2.31 5.49 -10.94
CA GLY A 180 3.77 5.48 -10.80
C GLY A 180 4.36 4.10 -11.12
N ARG A 181 3.71 3.02 -10.68
CA ARG A 181 4.13 1.64 -11.02
C ARG A 181 4.06 1.38 -12.53
N GLU A 182 2.96 1.73 -13.17
CA GLU A 182 2.83 1.55 -14.62
C GLU A 182 3.85 2.40 -15.39
N MET A 183 4.13 3.63 -14.93
CA MET A 183 5.18 4.48 -15.48
C MET A 183 6.58 3.85 -15.35
N ASP A 184 6.92 3.28 -14.21
CA ASP A 184 8.23 2.64 -14.00
C ASP A 184 8.43 1.44 -14.91
N ILE A 185 7.41 0.61 -15.07
CA ILE A 185 7.44 -0.51 -16.01
C ILE A 185 7.53 0.00 -17.45
N GLY A 186 6.76 1.03 -17.81
CA GLY A 186 6.80 1.64 -19.13
C GLY A 186 8.20 2.17 -19.48
N ARG A 187 8.81 2.94 -18.57
CA ARG A 187 10.18 3.45 -18.70
C ARG A 187 11.22 2.33 -18.80
N PHE A 188 11.01 1.22 -18.09
CA PHE A 188 11.89 0.05 -18.21
C PHE A 188 11.87 -0.57 -19.62
N TYR A 189 10.68 -0.76 -20.20
CA TYR A 189 10.55 -1.26 -21.57
C TYR A 189 11.08 -0.27 -22.61
N GLU A 190 10.81 1.02 -22.41
CA GLU A 190 11.27 2.09 -23.28
C GLU A 190 12.80 2.12 -23.38
N ARG A 191 13.53 2.03 -22.25
CA ARG A 191 15.00 1.97 -22.23
C ARG A 191 15.59 0.77 -22.98
N ARG A 192 14.79 -0.27 -23.22
CA ARG A 192 15.17 -1.47 -23.96
C ARG A 192 14.72 -1.44 -25.43
N ASN A 193 14.15 -0.32 -25.88
CA ASN A 193 13.53 -0.17 -27.20
C ASN A 193 12.35 -1.12 -27.43
N GLU A 194 11.70 -1.59 -26.37
CA GLU A 194 10.48 -2.42 -26.45
C GLU A 194 9.24 -1.52 -26.50
N TRP A 195 9.15 -0.70 -27.55
CA TRP A 195 8.19 0.41 -27.69
C TRP A 195 6.73 -0.03 -27.60
N LEU A 196 6.39 -1.20 -28.14
CA LEU A 196 5.02 -1.71 -28.09
C LEU A 196 4.60 -2.01 -26.63
N ALA A 197 5.45 -2.70 -25.87
CA ALA A 197 5.20 -3.01 -24.47
C ALA A 197 5.13 -1.73 -23.62
N ALA A 198 6.06 -0.79 -23.87
CA ALA A 198 6.04 0.52 -23.22
C ALA A 198 4.74 1.29 -23.51
N SER A 199 4.28 1.29 -24.77
CA SER A 199 3.05 1.98 -25.18
C SER A 199 1.81 1.45 -24.44
N PHE A 200 1.71 0.14 -24.20
CA PHE A 200 0.61 -0.43 -23.42
C PHE A 200 0.62 0.03 -21.96
N ARG A 201 1.80 0.20 -21.36
CA ARG A 201 1.95 0.68 -19.98
C ARG A 201 1.57 2.15 -19.84
N PHE A 202 2.09 3.00 -20.70
CA PHE A 202 1.74 4.43 -20.68
C PHE A 202 0.26 4.66 -21.03
N ARG A 203 -0.30 3.87 -21.94
CA ARG A 203 -1.73 3.90 -22.26
C ARG A 203 -2.60 3.61 -21.04
N ARG A 204 -2.25 2.59 -20.23
CA ARG A 204 -2.97 2.30 -18.98
C ARG A 204 -3.00 3.50 -18.04
N VAL A 205 -1.90 4.26 -17.95
CA VAL A 205 -1.85 5.49 -17.14
C VAL A 205 -2.85 6.52 -17.63
N VAL A 206 -2.86 6.76 -18.95
CA VAL A 206 -3.77 7.73 -19.56
C VAL A 206 -5.23 7.29 -19.49
N GLU A 207 -5.52 5.99 -19.62
CA GLU A 207 -6.89 5.48 -19.64
C GLU A 207 -7.48 5.33 -18.23
N ASN A 208 -6.70 4.80 -17.28
CA ASN A 208 -7.21 4.41 -15.95
C ASN A 208 -6.87 5.40 -14.82
N TYR A 209 -5.85 6.23 -14.99
CA TYR A 209 -5.33 7.11 -13.94
C TYR A 209 -5.30 8.58 -14.37
N GLN A 210 -6.39 9.03 -15.01
CA GLN A 210 -6.54 10.33 -15.69
C GLN A 210 -6.30 11.57 -14.81
N THR A 211 -6.50 11.45 -13.50
CA THR A 211 -6.36 12.56 -12.54
C THR A 211 -4.97 12.65 -11.92
N THR A 212 -4.06 11.73 -12.27
CA THR A 212 -2.74 11.64 -11.63
C THR A 212 -1.73 12.58 -12.25
N SER A 213 -0.68 12.88 -11.47
CA SER A 213 0.43 13.74 -11.91
C SER A 213 1.25 13.13 -13.05
N HIS A 214 1.10 11.82 -13.29
CA HIS A 214 1.84 11.04 -14.28
C HIS A 214 1.29 11.14 -15.70
N VAL A 215 0.05 11.59 -15.90
CA VAL A 215 -0.61 11.63 -17.22
C VAL A 215 0.16 12.45 -18.26
N PRO A 216 0.68 13.66 -17.94
CA PRO A 216 1.42 14.45 -18.92
C PRO A 216 2.68 13.75 -19.44
N GLU A 217 3.45 13.12 -18.54
CA GLU A 217 4.62 12.33 -18.93
C GLU A 217 4.18 11.12 -19.75
N ALA A 218 3.15 10.38 -19.32
CA ALA A 218 2.65 9.21 -20.03
C ALA A 218 2.24 9.54 -21.48
N LEU A 219 1.58 10.67 -21.71
CA LEU A 219 1.20 11.12 -23.06
C LEU A 219 2.41 11.48 -23.94
N LEU A 220 3.44 12.12 -23.37
CA LEU A 220 4.70 12.33 -24.08
C LEU A 220 5.33 10.99 -24.46
N ARG A 221 5.45 10.07 -23.50
CA ARG A 221 6.09 8.77 -23.71
C ARG A 221 5.32 7.89 -24.70
N LEU A 222 3.99 7.99 -24.72
CA LEU A 222 3.15 7.42 -25.78
C LEU A 222 3.49 8.01 -27.15
N THR A 223 3.66 9.34 -27.21
CA THR A 223 4.05 10.03 -28.46
C THR A 223 5.41 9.53 -28.95
N GLU A 224 6.41 9.46 -28.05
CA GLU A 224 7.74 8.89 -28.32
C GLU A 224 7.61 7.46 -28.85
N SER A 225 6.90 6.59 -28.12
CA SER A 225 6.71 5.19 -28.49
C SER A 225 6.01 5.00 -29.84
N TYR A 226 4.96 5.79 -30.15
CA TYR A 226 4.26 5.69 -31.43
C TYR A 226 5.11 6.15 -32.61
N LEU A 227 5.96 7.17 -32.43
CA LEU A 227 6.89 7.59 -33.48
C LEU A 227 7.91 6.50 -33.79
N GLU A 228 8.47 5.86 -32.76
CA GLU A 228 9.44 4.76 -32.92
C GLU A 228 8.81 3.51 -33.56
N LEU A 229 7.53 3.27 -33.29
CA LEU A 229 6.75 2.21 -33.97
C LEU A 229 6.37 2.56 -35.41
N GLY A 230 6.62 3.79 -35.88
CA GLY A 230 6.24 4.24 -37.22
C GLY A 230 4.73 4.54 -37.35
N LEU A 231 4.07 4.93 -36.26
CA LEU A 231 2.65 5.28 -36.18
C LEU A 231 2.47 6.80 -35.96
N PRO A 232 2.85 7.67 -36.92
CA PRO A 232 2.87 9.12 -36.73
C PRO A 232 1.46 9.71 -36.50
N ASP A 233 0.41 9.07 -37.03
CA ASP A 233 -0.95 9.53 -36.85
C ASP A 233 -1.42 9.38 -35.39
N GLU A 234 -1.08 8.25 -34.75
CA GLU A 234 -1.37 8.02 -33.33
C GLU A 234 -0.49 8.89 -32.43
N ALA A 235 0.78 9.11 -32.82
CA ALA A 235 1.65 10.06 -32.12
C ALA A 235 1.05 11.48 -32.13
N ARG A 236 0.56 11.97 -33.27
CA ARG A 236 -0.09 13.28 -33.36
C ARG A 236 -1.33 13.39 -32.48
N LYS A 237 -2.16 12.33 -32.42
CA LYS A 237 -3.32 12.31 -31.53
C LYS A 237 -2.90 12.41 -30.06
N SER A 238 -1.91 11.63 -29.64
CA SER A 238 -1.38 11.66 -28.27
C SER A 238 -0.83 13.04 -27.90
N ALA A 239 -0.03 13.64 -28.78
CA ALA A 239 0.49 15.00 -28.60
C ALA A 239 -0.62 16.07 -28.57
N ALA A 240 -1.66 15.93 -29.40
CA ALA A 240 -2.80 16.85 -29.40
C ALA A 240 -3.60 16.76 -28.09
N VAL A 241 -3.81 15.57 -27.54
CA VAL A 241 -4.44 15.38 -26.23
C VAL A 241 -3.60 16.02 -25.12
N LEU A 242 -2.28 15.87 -25.18
CA LEU A 242 -1.36 16.53 -24.25
C LEU A 242 -1.44 18.05 -24.35
N GLY A 243 -1.46 18.60 -25.57
CA GLY A 243 -1.58 20.05 -25.79
C GLY A 243 -2.92 20.64 -25.37
N ALA A 244 -4.01 19.89 -25.54
CA ALA A 244 -5.34 20.34 -25.14
C ALA A 244 -5.51 20.40 -23.61
N ASN A 245 -5.00 19.39 -22.88
CA ASN A 245 -5.24 19.26 -21.45
C ASN A 245 -4.11 19.84 -20.58
N TYR A 246 -2.87 19.85 -21.07
CA TYR A 246 -1.68 20.24 -20.30
C TYR A 246 -0.78 21.23 -21.06
N PRO A 247 -1.33 22.36 -21.55
CA PRO A 247 -0.55 23.34 -22.29
C PRO A 247 0.57 23.94 -21.43
N GLY A 248 1.72 24.21 -22.05
CA GLY A 248 2.83 24.91 -21.40
C GLY A 248 3.69 24.07 -20.45
N THR A 249 3.41 22.78 -20.28
CA THR A 249 4.29 21.86 -19.55
C THR A 249 5.58 21.56 -20.34
N ASP A 250 6.67 21.18 -19.66
CA ASP A 250 7.90 20.71 -20.34
C ASP A 250 7.59 19.51 -21.26
N TRP A 251 6.72 18.61 -20.78
CA TRP A 251 6.24 17.46 -21.55
C TRP A 251 5.57 17.85 -22.85
N TYR A 252 4.71 18.89 -22.82
CA TYR A 252 4.09 19.45 -24.00
C TYR A 252 5.12 19.95 -25.02
N GLN A 253 6.08 20.78 -24.58
CA GLN A 253 7.10 21.34 -25.47
C GLN A 253 7.93 20.24 -26.14
N ARG A 254 8.31 19.22 -25.35
CA ARG A 254 9.02 18.05 -25.86
C ARG A 254 8.22 17.25 -26.89
N ALA A 255 6.94 17.00 -26.63
CA ALA A 255 6.08 16.22 -27.52
C ALA A 255 5.91 16.90 -28.88
N TYR A 256 5.62 18.20 -28.88
CA TYR A 256 5.47 18.97 -30.12
C TYR A 256 6.78 19.04 -30.90
N GLY A 257 7.91 19.26 -30.22
CA GLY A 257 9.22 19.21 -30.86
C GLY A 257 9.55 17.86 -31.50
N LEU A 258 9.05 16.74 -30.96
CA LEU A 258 9.20 15.42 -31.58
C LEU A 258 8.37 15.28 -32.85
N ILE A 259 7.11 15.74 -32.83
CA ILE A 259 6.22 15.72 -33.99
C ILE A 259 6.78 16.57 -35.14
N GLU A 260 7.19 17.81 -34.86
CA GLU A 260 7.74 18.73 -35.88
C GLU A 260 9.00 18.15 -36.54
N ARG A 261 9.90 17.57 -35.75
CA ARG A 261 11.10 16.89 -36.27
C ARG A 261 10.72 15.72 -37.17
N ASN A 262 9.75 14.89 -36.77
CA ASN A 262 9.32 13.73 -37.56
C ASN A 262 8.67 14.15 -38.89
N GLU A 263 7.85 15.21 -38.88
CA GLU A 263 7.23 15.77 -40.09
C GLU A 263 8.28 16.37 -41.04
N GLY A 264 9.26 17.10 -40.52
CA GLY A 264 10.38 17.63 -41.30
C GLY A 264 11.18 16.53 -41.99
N VAL A 265 11.49 15.44 -41.27
CA VAL A 265 12.17 14.25 -41.83
C VAL A 265 11.32 13.58 -42.92
N SER A 266 10.01 13.44 -42.69
CA SER A 266 9.07 12.84 -43.64
C SER A 266 8.96 13.66 -44.93
N ALA A 267 8.89 14.99 -44.81
CA ALA A 267 8.87 15.90 -45.95
C ALA A 267 10.17 15.84 -46.77
N ALA A 268 11.33 15.77 -46.11
CA ALA A 268 12.63 15.62 -46.77
C ALA A 268 12.75 14.27 -47.53
N ARG A 269 12.28 13.16 -46.94
CA ARG A 269 12.24 11.84 -47.59
C ARG A 269 11.37 11.84 -48.84
N SER A 270 10.18 12.44 -48.78
CA SER A 270 9.26 12.57 -49.92
C SER A 270 9.87 13.36 -51.08
N LYS A 271 10.54 14.49 -50.79
CA LYS A 271 11.26 15.29 -51.80
C LYS A 271 12.38 14.48 -52.47
N LYS A 272 13.17 13.71 -51.70
CA LYS A 272 14.24 12.85 -52.22
C LYS A 272 13.70 11.75 -53.14
N GLN A 273 12.61 11.08 -52.75
CA GLN A 273 11.98 10.05 -53.57
C GLN A 273 11.41 10.60 -54.89
N LYS A 274 10.79 11.78 -54.87
CA LYS A 274 10.33 12.45 -56.11
C LYS A 274 11.49 12.73 -57.06
N LYS A 275 12.61 13.27 -56.55
CA LYS A 275 13.80 13.57 -57.36
C LYS A 275 14.41 12.32 -58.01
N VAL A 276 14.46 11.20 -57.29
CA VAL A 276 14.94 9.91 -57.83
C VAL A 276 13.99 9.35 -58.89
N ARG A 277 12.67 9.45 -58.69
CA ARG A 277 11.67 9.00 -59.68
C ARG A 277 11.69 9.83 -60.96
N THR A 278 11.91 11.14 -60.87
CA THR A 278 12.09 12.00 -62.04
C THR A 278 13.41 11.70 -62.76
N ALA A 279 14.49 11.42 -62.04
CA ALA A 279 15.79 11.09 -62.62
C ALA A 279 15.83 9.71 -63.29
N LYS A 280 14.95 8.76 -62.93
CA LYS A 280 14.79 7.46 -63.62
C LYS A 280 13.86 7.51 -64.85
N LYS A 281 13.13 8.60 -65.03
CA LYS A 281 12.20 8.82 -66.16
C LYS A 281 12.79 9.69 -67.27
N ALA A 282 13.94 10.31 -67.00
CA ALA A 282 14.78 11.00 -67.98
C ALA A 282 15.89 10.05 -68.43
#